data_AF-A0A4S9CRC7-F1
#
_entry.id   AF-A0A4S9CRC7-F1
#
_cell.length_a   1.000
_cell.length_b   1.000
_cell.length_c   1.000
_cell.angle_alpha   90.00
_cell.angle_beta   90.00
_cell.angle_gamma   90.00
#
_symmetry.space_group_name_H-M   'P 1'
#
loop_
_entity.id
_entity.type
_entity.pdbx_description
1 polymer ?
#
loop_
_entity_poly.entity_id
_entity_poly.type
_entity_poly.pdbx_seq_one_letter_code
_entity_poly.pdbx_strand_id
1 'polypeptide(L)'
;MLQVYIAADGRLSFTVPHSAYTGEGSSSTGFSIAQEGQHLQYQGSDFLACPVDDAYAVFAAAAMKSASEDCLGFAFRISETSAPAAWEYS
;
A
#
# COMPACT_ATOMS: atom_id res chain seq x y z
N MET A 1 -17.05 -1.24 -2.09
CA MET A 1 -16.15 -1.83 -1.07
C MET A 1 -14.77 -1.25 -1.31
N LEU A 2 -14.18 -0.62 -0.30
CA LEU A 2 -12.84 -0.04 -0.40
C LEU A 2 -11.82 -1.16 -0.20
N GLN A 3 -10.83 -1.25 -1.08
CA GLN A 3 -9.81 -2.29 -1.06
C GLN A 3 -8.44 -1.69 -1.32
N VAL A 4 -7.46 -2.09 -0.51
CA VAL A 4 -6.05 -1.75 -0.70
C VAL A 4 -5.44 -2.68 -1.75
N TYR A 5 -4.61 -2.13 -2.63
CA TYR A 5 -3.90 -2.86 -3.67
C TYR A 5 -2.54 -2.22 -3.98
N ILE A 6 -1.68 -2.97 -4.67
CA ILE A 6 -0.47 -2.44 -5.30
C ILE A 6 -0.75 -2.23 -6.77
N ALA A 7 -0.62 -0.99 -7.25
CA ALA A 7 -0.78 -0.64 -8.65
C ALA A 7 0.32 -1.25 -9.53
N ALA A 8 0.12 -1.27 -10.85
CA ALA A 8 1.08 -1.85 -11.80
C ALA A 8 2.48 -1.19 -11.79
N ASP A 9 2.60 0.02 -11.26
CA ASP A 9 3.86 0.74 -11.06
C ASP A 9 4.49 0.52 -9.66
N GLY A 10 3.84 -0.28 -8.81
CA GLY A 10 4.29 -0.60 -7.45
C GLY A 10 3.73 0.30 -6.35
N ARG A 11 2.91 1.30 -6.68
CA ARG A 11 2.33 2.21 -5.69
C ARG A 11 1.29 1.50 -4.82
N LEU A 12 1.32 1.77 -3.51
CA LEU A 12 0.23 1.43 -2.62
C LEU A 12 -0.96 2.35 -2.92
N SER A 13 -2.12 1.77 -3.19
CA SER A 13 -3.32 2.49 -3.59
C SER A 13 -4.56 1.85 -2.99
N PHE A 14 -5.67 2.57 -3.03
CA PHE A 14 -6.97 2.05 -2.59
C PHE A 14 -8.04 2.38 -3.63
N THR A 15 -9.06 1.53 -3.70
CA THR A 15 -10.15 1.73 -4.66
C THR A 15 -10.97 2.97 -4.31
N VAL A 16 -11.49 3.62 -5.35
CA VAL A 16 -12.45 4.70 -5.18
C VAL A 16 -13.83 4.14 -4.84
N PRO A 17 -14.69 4.97 -4.22
CA PRO A 17 -16.10 4.69 -4.06
C PRO A 17 -16.78 4.00 -5.24
N HIS A 18 -17.67 3.04 -4.92
CA HIS A 18 -18.51 2.34 -5.89
C HIS A 18 -17.78 1.64 -7.05
N SER A 19 -16.45 1.51 -6.98
CA SER A 19 -15.65 0.81 -7.98
C SER A 19 -14.73 -0.20 -7.30
N ALA A 20 -14.73 -1.43 -7.83
CA ALA A 20 -13.73 -2.44 -7.50
C ALA A 20 -12.58 -2.47 -8.52
N TYR A 21 -12.58 -1.57 -9.50
CA TYR A 21 -11.55 -1.55 -10.53
C TYR A 21 -10.25 -0.97 -9.98
N THR A 22 -9.18 -1.76 -10.04
CA THR A 22 -7.84 -1.41 -9.55
C THR A 22 -6.86 -1.06 -10.68
N GLY A 23 -7.29 -1.11 -11.95
CA GLY A 23 -6.39 -1.02 -13.10
C GLY A 23 -5.82 -2.38 -13.51
N GLU A 24 -5.40 -2.48 -14.77
CA GLU A 24 -4.70 -3.67 -15.27
C GLU A 24 -3.29 -3.77 -14.67
N GLY A 25 -2.86 -4.99 -14.32
CA GLY A 25 -1.54 -5.23 -13.72
C GLY A 25 -1.43 -4.93 -12.23
N SER A 26 -2.52 -4.51 -11.58
CA SER A 26 -2.58 -4.32 -10.13
C SER A 26 -2.75 -5.63 -9.37
N SER A 27 -2.28 -5.68 -8.13
CA SER A 27 -2.40 -6.84 -7.23
C SER A 27 -3.03 -6.46 -5.90
N SER A 28 -4.14 -7.12 -5.56
CA SER A 28 -4.76 -7.03 -4.23
C SER A 28 -4.32 -8.14 -3.26
N THR A 29 -3.44 -9.03 -3.72
CA THR A 29 -2.89 -10.16 -2.94
C THR A 29 -1.40 -9.95 -2.68
N GLY A 30 -0.84 -10.71 -1.73
CA GLY A 30 0.59 -10.65 -1.37
C GLY A 30 0.89 -9.80 -0.15
N PHE A 31 -0.13 -9.21 0.47
CA PHE A 31 -0.01 -8.57 1.78
C PHE A 31 0.08 -9.61 2.89
N SER A 32 0.96 -9.37 3.85
CA SER A 32 1.14 -10.20 5.04
C SER A 32 1.47 -9.36 6.25
N ILE A 33 1.18 -9.89 7.43
CA ILE A 33 1.59 -9.29 8.70
C ILE A 33 2.87 -10.01 9.14
N ALA A 34 3.93 -9.25 9.37
CA ALA A 34 5.24 -9.76 9.76
C ALA A 34 5.60 -9.34 11.19
N GLN A 35 6.76 -9.86 11.66
CA GLN A 35 7.28 -9.65 13.02
C GLN A 35 6.21 -9.88 14.10
N GLU A 36 5.62 -11.07 14.13
CA GLU A 36 4.65 -11.46 15.18
C GLU A 36 3.45 -10.51 15.34
N GLY A 37 2.96 -9.91 14.25
CA GLY A 37 1.81 -9.01 14.34
C GLY A 37 2.15 -7.53 14.38
N GLN A 38 3.40 -7.13 14.15
CA GLN A 38 3.82 -5.75 14.38
C GLN A 38 3.66 -4.85 13.16
N HIS A 39 3.89 -5.37 11.94
CA HIS A 39 3.87 -4.52 10.74
C HIS A 39 3.37 -5.22 9.47
N LEU A 40 2.86 -4.41 8.54
CA LEU A 40 2.42 -4.85 7.23
C LEU A 40 3.59 -4.98 6.26
N GLN A 41 3.57 -6.02 5.43
CA GLN A 41 4.49 -6.24 4.32
C GLN A 41 3.75 -6.60 3.05
N TYR A 42 4.43 -6.41 1.92
CA TYR A 42 4.01 -6.89 0.61
C TYR A 42 5.10 -7.77 -0.01
N GLN A 43 4.75 -9.02 -0.34
CA GLN A 43 5.69 -10.04 -0.84
C GLN A 43 6.97 -10.15 0.03
N GLY A 44 6.80 -10.08 1.36
CA GLY A 44 7.90 -10.18 2.33
C GLY A 44 8.81 -8.95 2.43
N SER A 45 8.47 -7.84 1.77
CA SER A 45 9.21 -6.58 1.88
C SER A 45 8.36 -5.46 2.47
N ASP A 46 9.03 -4.51 3.10
CA ASP A 46 8.41 -3.28 3.64
C ASP A 46 8.11 -2.26 2.52
N PHE A 47 7.89 -1.00 2.88
CA PHE A 47 7.46 0.05 1.98
C PHE A 47 8.52 1.15 1.84
N LEU A 48 8.42 1.88 0.73
CA LEU A 48 9.24 3.03 0.41
C LEU A 48 8.36 4.26 0.29
N ALA A 49 8.75 5.37 0.90
CA ALA A 49 8.21 6.68 0.63
C ALA A 49 9.16 7.39 -0.34
N CYS A 50 8.73 7.63 -1.57
CA CYS A 50 9.57 8.25 -2.59
C CYS A 50 9.00 9.63 -2.98
N PRO A 51 9.85 10.66 -3.15
CA PRO A 51 9.39 11.98 -3.57
C PRO A 51 8.67 11.94 -4.92
N VAL A 52 7.52 12.61 -5.01
CA VAL A 52 6.77 12.86 -6.24
C VAL A 52 6.24 14.28 -6.15
N ASP A 53 6.75 15.18 -7.01
CA ASP A 53 6.48 16.62 -6.96
C ASP A 53 6.77 17.19 -5.55
N ASP A 54 5.81 17.89 -4.94
CA ASP A 54 5.91 18.46 -3.59
C ASP A 54 5.45 17.49 -2.47
N ALA A 55 5.34 16.19 -2.78
CA ALA A 55 4.80 15.17 -1.86
C ALA A 55 5.62 13.86 -1.92
N TYR A 56 5.12 12.84 -1.21
CA TYR A 56 5.68 11.49 -1.26
C TYR A 56 4.58 10.50 -1.69
N ALA A 57 4.94 9.60 -2.60
CA ALA A 57 4.14 8.43 -2.91
C ALA A 57 4.69 7.21 -2.19
N VAL A 58 3.80 6.33 -1.74
CA VAL A 58 4.16 5.08 -1.07
C VAL A 58 4.22 3.95 -2.09
N PHE A 59 5.32 3.20 -2.09
CA PHE A 59 5.54 2.04 -2.94
C PHE A 59 5.79 0.80 -2.10
N ALA A 60 5.31 -0.35 -2.56
CA ALA A 60 5.78 -1.63 -2.03
C ALA A 60 7.20 -1.89 -2.57
N ALA A 61 8.17 -2.10 -1.68
CA ALA A 61 9.57 -2.24 -2.08
C ALA A 61 9.79 -3.42 -3.05
N ALA A 62 9.01 -4.51 -2.91
CA ALA A 62 9.08 -5.68 -3.78
C ALA A 62 8.45 -5.48 -5.18
N ALA A 63 7.63 -4.45 -5.38
CA ALA A 63 6.94 -4.19 -6.66
C ALA A 63 7.48 -2.96 -7.41
N MET A 64 8.32 -2.16 -6.75
CA MET A 64 8.87 -0.96 -7.35
C MET A 64 9.92 -1.32 -8.41
N LYS A 65 9.73 -0.83 -9.64
CA LYS A 65 10.66 -1.10 -10.76
C LYS A 65 12.00 -0.38 -10.63
N SER A 66 12.00 0.79 -10.00
CA SER A 66 13.19 1.62 -9.76
C SER A 66 12.93 2.56 -8.59
N ALA A 67 13.77 2.52 -7.57
CA ALA A 67 13.75 3.48 -6.46
C ALA A 67 14.80 4.57 -6.70
N SER A 68 14.44 5.83 -6.50
CA SER A 68 15.42 6.92 -6.41
C SER A 68 16.22 6.81 -5.10
N GLU A 69 17.43 7.35 -5.07
CA GLU A 69 18.23 7.40 -3.84
C GLU A 69 17.55 8.20 -2.72
N ASP A 70 16.64 9.11 -3.09
CA ASP A 70 15.85 9.93 -2.14
C ASP A 70 14.64 9.19 -1.53
N CYS A 71 14.45 7.91 -1.85
CA CYS A 71 13.38 7.11 -1.23
C CYS A 71 13.74 6.72 0.20
N LEU A 72 12.77 6.85 1.11
CA LEU A 72 12.91 6.49 2.53
C LEU A 72 12.19 5.17 2.83
N GLY A 73 12.91 4.21 3.40
CA GLY A 73 12.33 2.95 3.86
C GLY A 73 11.54 3.12 5.16
N PHE A 74 10.35 2.50 5.22
CA PHE A 74 9.52 2.50 6.42
C PHE A 74 8.60 1.27 6.48
N ALA A 75 8.05 1.00 7.67
CA ALA A 75 7.05 -0.03 7.86
C ALA A 75 5.79 0.52 8.50
N PHE A 76 4.62 0.06 8.03
CA PHE A 76 3.34 0.39 8.64
C PHE A 76 3.16 -0.44 9.90
N ARG A 77 3.04 0.23 11.05
CA ARG A 77 2.53 -0.43 12.26
C ARG A 77 1.06 -0.77 12.07
N ILE A 78 0.68 -1.96 12.50
CA ILE A 78 -0.72 -2.37 12.50
C ILE A 78 -1.28 -2.31 13.92
N SER A 79 -2.58 -2.03 14.01
CA SER A 79 -3.34 -2.11 15.24
C SER A 79 -4.72 -2.65 14.88
N GLU A 80 -5.16 -3.66 15.63
CA GLU A 80 -6.50 -4.20 15.44
C GLU A 80 -7.54 -3.24 16.01
N THR A 81 -8.62 -3.03 15.26
CA THR A 81 -9.76 -2.21 15.69
C THR A 81 -11.06 -2.91 15.34
N SER A 82 -12.04 -2.76 16.22
CA SER A 82 -13.43 -3.21 16.00
C SER A 82 -14.32 -2.12 15.39
N ALA A 83 -13.79 -0.88 15.26
CA ALA A 83 -14.48 0.20 14.57
C ALA A 83 -14.39 0.01 13.04
N PRO A 84 -15.42 0.39 12.26
CA PRO A 84 -15.37 0.27 10.80
C PRO A 84 -14.17 1.04 10.24
N ALA A 85 -13.32 0.33 9.49
CA ALA A 85 -11.99 0.78 9.06
C ALA A 85 -12.01 1.91 8.00
N ALA A 86 -13.17 2.21 7.43
CA ALA A 86 -13.41 3.35 6.57
C ALA A 86 -14.91 3.62 6.54
N TRP A 87 -15.31 4.86 6.76
CA TRP A 87 -16.68 5.33 6.53
C TRP A 87 -16.69 6.12 5.22
N GLU A 88 -17.80 6.04 4.51
CA GLU A 88 -18.04 6.79 3.29
C GLU A 88 -19.49 7.28 3.27
N TYR A 89 -19.74 8.49 2.75
CA TYR A 89 -21.08 8.97 2.41
C TYR A 89 -21.49 8.43 1.03
N SER A 90 -22.67 7.80 0.97
CA SER A 90 -23.34 7.44 -0.29
C SER A 90 -23.74 8.66 -1.11
#